data_AF-A0A7S0TTF8-F1
#
_entry.id   AF-A0A7S0TTF8-F1
#
_cell.length_a   1.000
_cell.length_b   1.000
_cell.length_c   1.000
_cell.angle_alpha   90.00
_cell.angle_beta   90.00
_cell.angle_gamma   90.00
#
_symmetry.space_group_name_H-M   'P 1'
#
loop_
_entity.id
_entity.type
_entity.pdbx_description
1 polymer ?
#
loop_
_entity_poly.entity_id
_entity_poly.type
_entity_poly.pdbx_seq_one_letter_code
_entity_poly.pdbx_strand_id
1 'polypeptide(L)'
;FAEFAGEGPQDTKKGDVRLKANWWRSLKEEDVISLEPLSQLKYEPFELPASDEKVTFFDGGVLASYLVSSANFVHPVSRRPLKREEVTALDAYVEKHRCGKACVTHVFDRKDSSDANAQNHVEALRREAAGIMQAMFDSQGDDARE
;
A
#
# COMPACT_ATOMS: atom_id res chain seq x y z
N PHE A 1 -60.64 -46.00 10.40
CA PHE A 1 -59.62 -45.53 9.45
C PHE A 1 -59.74 -44.01 9.39
N ALA A 2 -58.94 -43.31 10.20
CA ALA A 2 -58.86 -41.86 10.18
C ALA A 2 -57.50 -41.48 9.62
N GLU A 3 -57.54 -40.71 8.54
CA GLU A 3 -56.47 -40.37 7.62
C GLU A 3 -55.50 -39.37 8.28
N PHE A 4 -54.21 -39.72 8.30
CA PHE A 4 -53.15 -38.94 8.91
C PHE A 4 -52.75 -37.82 7.93
N ALA A 5 -53.20 -36.59 8.18
CA ALA A 5 -52.77 -35.43 7.43
C ALA A 5 -51.29 -35.13 7.76
N GLY A 6 -50.40 -35.54 6.87
CA GLY A 6 -48.98 -35.19 6.91
C GLY A 6 -48.78 -33.75 6.46
N GLU A 7 -48.55 -32.86 7.41
CA GLU A 7 -47.97 -31.53 7.15
C GLU A 7 -46.52 -31.71 6.67
N GLY A 8 -46.25 -31.33 5.41
CA GLY A 8 -44.91 -31.31 4.85
C GLY A 8 -44.03 -30.23 5.50
N PRO A 9 -42.72 -30.47 5.65
CA PRO A 9 -41.82 -29.52 6.28
C PRO A 9 -41.62 -28.30 5.38
N GLN A 10 -41.75 -27.14 6.01
CA GLN A 10 -41.49 -25.82 5.44
C GLN A 10 -40.02 -25.73 5.02
N ASP A 11 -39.80 -25.55 3.71
CA ASP A 11 -38.51 -25.21 3.09
C ASP A 11 -38.03 -23.88 3.67
N THR A 12 -37.09 -23.93 4.62
CA THR A 12 -36.46 -22.74 5.18
C THR A 12 -35.03 -22.60 4.65
N LYS A 13 -34.70 -21.35 4.27
CA LYS A 13 -33.34 -20.76 4.20
C LYS A 13 -32.48 -21.06 2.96
N LYS A 14 -32.87 -20.51 1.82
CA LYS A 14 -31.98 -20.26 0.65
C LYS A 14 -31.63 -18.77 0.47
N GLY A 15 -31.56 -18.01 1.57
CA GLY A 15 -31.35 -16.54 1.55
C GLY A 15 -29.98 -16.07 2.03
N ASP A 16 -29.37 -16.75 3.00
CA ASP A 16 -28.21 -16.21 3.74
C ASP A 16 -26.83 -16.48 3.12
N VAL A 17 -26.71 -17.42 2.19
CA VAL A 17 -25.40 -17.82 1.64
C VAL A 17 -24.83 -16.74 0.71
N ARG A 18 -25.68 -15.94 0.07
CA ARG A 18 -25.24 -14.87 -0.86
C ARG A 18 -24.71 -13.62 -0.17
N LEU A 19 -25.05 -13.40 1.10
CA LEU A 19 -24.59 -12.24 1.88
C LEU A 19 -23.09 -12.33 2.20
N LYS A 20 -22.53 -13.55 2.32
CA LYS A 20 -21.08 -13.73 2.51
C LYS A 20 -20.26 -13.56 1.23
N ALA A 21 -20.86 -13.78 0.06
CA ALA A 21 -20.13 -13.80 -1.21
C ALA A 21 -19.67 -12.41 -1.67
N ASN A 22 -20.24 -11.34 -1.14
CA ASN A 22 -19.85 -9.98 -1.48
C ASN A 22 -20.12 -9.03 -0.30
N TRP A 23 -19.59 -9.33 0.88
CA TRP A 23 -19.79 -8.50 2.08
C TRP A 23 -19.38 -7.03 1.82
N TRP A 24 -18.39 -6.80 0.95
CA TRP A 24 -17.94 -5.46 0.55
C TRP A 24 -18.99 -4.65 -0.21
N ARG A 25 -20.07 -5.27 -0.74
CA ARG A 25 -21.17 -4.54 -1.39
C ARG A 25 -22.00 -3.69 -0.43
N SER A 26 -21.91 -3.94 0.87
CA SER A 26 -22.57 -3.09 1.87
C SER A 26 -21.66 -1.97 2.38
N LEU A 27 -20.38 -1.92 1.97
CA LEU A 27 -19.48 -0.83 2.33
C LEU A 27 -19.98 0.46 1.68
N LYS A 28 -20.12 1.50 2.51
CA LYS A 28 -20.41 2.88 2.08
C LYS A 28 -19.14 3.68 1.83
N GLU A 29 -17.98 3.04 1.96
CA GLU A 29 -16.68 3.66 1.78
C GLU A 29 -16.36 3.76 0.28
N GLU A 30 -15.72 4.86 -0.08
CA GLU A 30 -15.26 5.17 -1.43
C GLU A 30 -13.74 5.05 -1.46
N ASP A 31 -13.21 4.55 -2.57
CA ASP A 31 -11.77 4.47 -2.75
C ASP A 31 -11.18 5.88 -2.84
N VAL A 32 -10.16 6.18 -2.04
CA VAL A 32 -9.59 7.54 -1.97
C VAL A 32 -8.82 7.92 -3.25
N ILE A 33 -8.43 6.93 -4.07
CA ILE A 33 -7.64 7.15 -5.28
C ILE A 33 -8.54 7.26 -6.50
N SER A 34 -9.45 6.30 -6.73
CA SER A 34 -10.37 6.31 -7.88
C SER A 34 -11.66 7.09 -7.63
N LEU A 35 -12.02 7.36 -6.36
CA LEU A 35 -13.32 7.89 -5.94
C LEU A 35 -14.49 6.98 -6.37
N GLU A 36 -14.21 5.71 -6.67
CA GLU A 36 -15.24 4.73 -6.99
C GLU A 36 -15.74 4.07 -5.71
N PRO A 37 -17.06 3.82 -5.60
CA PRO A 37 -17.61 3.14 -4.43
C PRO A 37 -17.10 1.70 -4.38
N LEU A 38 -16.50 1.31 -3.25
CA LEU A 38 -15.91 -0.03 -3.07
C LEU A 38 -16.95 -1.15 -3.21
N SER A 39 -18.23 -0.82 -3.00
CA SER A 39 -19.36 -1.72 -3.20
C SER A 39 -19.63 -2.10 -4.66
N GLN A 40 -19.12 -1.35 -5.64
CA GLN A 40 -19.28 -1.65 -7.07
C GLN A 40 -18.17 -2.54 -7.62
N LEU A 41 -17.11 -2.80 -6.84
CA LEU A 41 -16.00 -3.64 -7.25
C LEU A 41 -16.44 -5.07 -7.59
N LYS A 42 -15.82 -5.62 -8.63
CA LYS A 42 -16.01 -7.03 -9.07
C LYS A 42 -15.27 -8.01 -8.17
N TYR A 43 -14.30 -7.52 -7.41
CA TYR A 43 -13.42 -8.28 -6.52
C TYR A 43 -13.49 -7.70 -5.10
N GLU A 44 -12.99 -8.47 -4.13
CA GLU A 44 -12.91 -8.04 -2.73
C GLU A 44 -11.95 -6.85 -2.59
N PRO A 45 -12.27 -5.75 -1.91
CA PRO A 45 -11.32 -4.65 -1.78
C PRO A 45 -10.06 -5.11 -1.01
N PHE A 46 -8.92 -4.52 -1.34
CA PHE A 46 -7.67 -4.76 -0.64
C PHE A 46 -7.67 -4.00 0.69
N GLU A 47 -7.46 -4.73 1.78
CA GLU A 47 -7.34 -4.14 3.10
C GLU A 47 -5.91 -3.64 3.33
N LEU A 48 -5.78 -2.35 3.66
CA LEU A 48 -4.50 -1.75 3.98
C LEU A 48 -4.60 -1.07 5.35
N PRO A 49 -3.78 -1.48 6.34
CA PRO A 49 -3.79 -0.88 7.66
C PRO A 49 -3.16 0.52 7.62
N ALA A 50 -4.02 1.52 7.80
CA ALA A 50 -3.63 2.92 7.93
C ALA A 50 -2.85 3.17 9.23
N SER A 51 -3.26 2.51 10.32
CA SER A 51 -2.63 2.51 11.64
C SER A 51 -3.00 1.21 12.39
N ASP A 52 -2.44 1.00 13.59
CA ASP A 52 -2.71 -0.21 14.42
C ASP A 52 -4.20 -0.44 14.67
N GLU A 53 -4.99 0.64 14.74
CA GLU A 53 -6.43 0.59 15.04
C GLU A 53 -7.34 0.87 13.83
N LYS A 54 -6.78 1.24 12.67
CA LYS A 54 -7.57 1.66 11.51
C LYS A 54 -7.15 0.92 10.24
N VAL A 55 -8.05 0.11 9.72
CA VAL A 55 -7.95 -0.50 8.40
C VAL A 55 -8.75 0.34 7.42
N THR A 56 -8.16 0.59 6.26
CA THR A 56 -8.80 1.28 5.15
C THR A 56 -8.81 0.36 3.94
N PHE A 57 -9.92 0.38 3.21
CA PHE A 57 -10.11 -0.48 2.06
C PHE A 57 -9.81 0.30 0.78
N PHE A 58 -9.11 -0.35 -0.15
CA PHE A 58 -8.76 0.23 -1.44
C PHE A 58 -9.03 -0.74 -2.58
N ASP A 59 -9.18 -0.20 -3.78
CA ASP A 59 -9.06 -0.98 -5.00
C ASP A 59 -7.58 -1.37 -5.20
N GLY A 60 -7.29 -2.68 -5.11
CA GLY A 60 -5.92 -3.19 -5.26
C GLY A 60 -5.27 -2.87 -6.61
N GLY A 61 -6.04 -2.85 -7.71
CA GLY A 61 -5.54 -2.53 -9.04
C GLY A 61 -5.20 -1.05 -9.20
N VAL A 62 -6.07 -0.17 -8.69
CA VAL A 62 -5.86 1.27 -8.70
C VAL A 62 -4.72 1.65 -7.77
N LEU A 63 -4.68 1.10 -6.56
CA LEU A 63 -3.61 1.31 -5.59
C LEU A 63 -2.25 0.91 -6.18
N ALA A 64 -2.16 -0.27 -6.80
CA ALA A 64 -0.92 -0.73 -7.41
C ALA A 64 -0.47 0.19 -8.57
N SER A 65 -1.40 0.62 -9.41
CA SER A 65 -1.12 1.55 -10.51
C SER A 65 -0.68 2.93 -10.00
N TYR A 66 -1.31 3.42 -8.93
CA TYR A 66 -0.95 4.67 -8.27
C TYR A 66 0.45 4.61 -7.65
N LEU A 67 0.78 3.54 -6.92
CA LEU A 67 2.09 3.36 -6.29
C LEU A 67 3.21 3.26 -7.32
N VAL A 68 2.99 2.51 -8.41
CA VAL A 68 3.96 2.38 -9.50
C VAL A 68 4.15 3.71 -10.24
N SER A 69 3.07 4.44 -10.52
CA SER A 69 3.13 5.69 -11.29
C SER A 69 3.70 6.86 -10.50
N SER A 70 3.35 6.97 -9.21
CA SER A 70 3.86 8.03 -8.32
C SER A 70 5.26 7.73 -7.78
N ALA A 71 5.72 6.48 -7.86
CA ALA A 71 6.91 5.97 -7.19
C ALA A 71 6.96 6.33 -5.69
N ASN A 72 5.80 6.53 -5.07
CA ASN A 72 5.68 6.97 -3.68
C ASN A 72 4.96 5.92 -2.84
N PHE A 73 5.74 5.12 -2.11
CA PHE A 73 5.25 4.00 -1.29
C PHE A 73 4.77 4.46 0.08
N VAL A 74 3.77 5.34 0.07
CA VAL A 74 3.10 5.82 1.28
C VAL A 74 1.62 5.49 1.21
N HIS A 75 1.04 5.25 2.37
CA HIS A 75 -0.39 5.07 2.52
C HIS A 75 -1.12 6.37 2.12
N PRO A 76 -2.09 6.34 1.21
CA PRO A 76 -2.74 7.57 0.69
C PRO A 76 -3.46 8.37 1.78
N VAL A 77 -4.06 7.70 2.77
CA VAL A 77 -4.75 8.33 3.90
C VAL A 77 -3.81 8.68 5.07
N SER A 78 -3.13 7.70 5.67
CA SER A 78 -2.30 7.95 6.86
C SER A 78 -0.91 8.52 6.56
N ARG A 79 -0.48 8.54 5.30
CA ARG A 79 0.88 8.91 4.85
C ARG A 79 2.00 8.07 5.48
N ARG A 80 1.65 6.93 6.10
CA ARG A 80 2.62 5.98 6.65
C ARG A 80 3.43 5.34 5.51
N PRO A 81 4.75 5.17 5.64
CA PRO A 81 5.52 4.37 4.68
C PRO A 81 5.02 2.92 4.67
N LEU A 82 4.78 2.38 3.47
CA LEU A 82 4.35 1.00 3.28
C LEU A 82 5.52 0.05 3.51
N LYS A 83 5.24 -1.09 4.15
CA LYS A 83 6.24 -2.15 4.33
C LYS A 83 6.34 -2.99 3.06
N ARG A 84 7.50 -3.60 2.85
CA ARG A 84 7.73 -4.55 1.75
C ARG A 84 6.73 -5.72 1.77
N GLU A 85 6.33 -6.17 2.95
CA GLU A 85 5.32 -7.22 3.15
C GLU A 85 3.96 -6.82 2.54
N GLU A 86 3.51 -5.58 2.80
CA GLU A 86 2.25 -5.04 2.29
C GLU A 86 2.29 -4.87 0.77
N VAL A 87 3.43 -4.41 0.24
CA VAL A 87 3.65 -4.27 -1.20
C VAL A 87 3.66 -5.62 -1.91
N THR A 88 4.26 -6.64 -1.29
CA THR A 88 4.28 -8.01 -1.84
C THR A 88 2.89 -8.63 -1.81
N ALA A 89 2.14 -8.41 -0.73
CA ALA A 89 0.74 -8.85 -0.61
C ALA A 89 -0.15 -8.19 -1.67
N LEU A 90 0.06 -6.90 -1.96
CA LEU A 90 -0.64 -6.19 -3.01
C LEU A 90 -0.34 -6.77 -4.40
N ASP A 91 0.93 -7.10 -4.68
CA ASP A 91 1.34 -7.72 -5.95
C ASP A 91 0.64 -9.08 -6.15
N ALA A 92 0.65 -9.93 -5.12
CA ALA A 92 -0.04 -11.22 -5.12
C ALA A 92 -1.56 -11.07 -5.28
N TYR A 93 -2.14 -10.03 -4.66
CA TYR A 93 -3.56 -9.71 -4.78
C TYR A 93 -3.91 -9.30 -6.22
N VAL A 94 -3.13 -8.40 -6.82
CA VAL A 94 -3.34 -7.95 -8.20
C VAL A 94 -3.20 -9.09 -9.19
N GLU A 95 -2.22 -9.99 -8.99
CA GLU A 95 -2.04 -11.19 -9.81
C GLU A 95 -3.25 -12.15 -9.70
N LYS A 96 -3.69 -12.44 -8.46
CA LYS A 96 -4.84 -13.31 -8.19
C LYS A 96 -6.13 -12.80 -8.83
N HIS A 97 -6.39 -11.50 -8.74
CA HIS A 97 -7.62 -10.89 -9.25
C HIS A 97 -7.50 -10.42 -10.71
N ARG A 98 -6.33 -10.57 -11.33
CA ARG A 98 -6.02 -10.14 -12.71
C ARG A 98 -6.31 -8.66 -12.95
N CYS A 99 -6.09 -7.82 -11.93
CA CYS A 99 -6.40 -6.39 -11.95
C CYS A 99 -5.25 -5.52 -12.49
N GLY A 100 -4.19 -6.12 -13.00
CA GLY A 100 -3.06 -5.40 -13.58
C GLY A 100 -1.79 -6.23 -13.70
N LYS A 101 -0.71 -5.61 -14.20
CA LYS A 101 0.67 -6.13 -14.21
C LYS A 101 1.59 -5.22 -13.39
N ALA A 102 1.05 -4.59 -12.37
CA ALA A 102 1.79 -3.64 -11.56
C ALA A 102 2.78 -4.43 -10.68
N CYS A 103 4.04 -4.52 -11.10
CA CYS A 103 5.12 -5.14 -10.32
C CYS A 103 5.57 -4.17 -9.20
N VAL A 104 4.68 -3.89 -8.25
CA VAL A 104 4.86 -2.86 -7.22
C VAL A 104 6.11 -3.15 -6.37
N THR A 105 6.37 -4.43 -6.10
CA THR A 105 7.54 -4.90 -5.35
C THR A 105 8.86 -4.54 -6.05
N HIS A 106 8.92 -4.65 -7.37
CA HIS A 106 10.14 -4.34 -8.13
C HIS A 106 10.42 -2.83 -8.14
N VAL A 107 9.39 -2.01 -8.26
CA VAL A 107 9.53 -0.55 -8.22
C VAL A 107 9.93 -0.08 -6.82
N PHE A 108 9.40 -0.74 -5.77
CA PHE A 108 9.79 -0.48 -4.39
C PHE A 108 11.28 -0.71 -4.15
N ASP A 109 11.79 -1.87 -4.56
CA ASP A 109 13.20 -2.27 -4.41
C ASP A 109 14.15 -1.33 -5.17
N ARG A 110 13.76 -0.94 -6.38
CA ARG A 110 14.49 0.03 -7.18
C ARG A 110 14.54 1.42 -6.53
N LYS A 111 13.44 1.85 -5.89
CA LYS A 111 13.39 3.13 -5.19
C LYS A 111 14.28 3.11 -3.94
N ASP A 112 14.19 2.06 -3.12
CA ASP A 112 15.00 1.92 -1.91
C ASP A 112 16.51 1.94 -2.25
N SER A 113 16.89 1.24 -3.31
CA SER A 113 18.26 1.27 -3.85
C SER A 113 18.68 2.67 -4.34
N SER A 114 17.77 3.41 -4.97
CA SER A 114 18.03 4.77 -5.45
C SER A 114 18.18 5.77 -4.30
N ASP A 115 17.34 5.66 -3.28
CA ASP A 115 17.37 6.51 -2.09
C ASP A 115 18.68 6.28 -1.31
N ALA A 116 19.10 5.02 -1.14
CA ALA A 116 20.39 4.67 -0.53
C ALA A 116 21.58 5.24 -1.32
N ASN A 117 21.55 5.17 -2.65
CA ASN A 117 22.60 5.73 -3.50
C ASN A 117 22.66 7.28 -3.41
N ALA A 118 21.49 7.93 -3.41
CA ALA A 118 21.40 9.39 -3.24
C ALA A 118 21.96 9.83 -1.88
N GLN A 119 21.66 9.10 -0.80
CA GLN A 119 22.20 9.37 0.54
C GLN A 119 23.71 9.23 0.59
N ASN A 120 24.27 8.13 0.05
CA ASN A 120 25.72 7.92 -0.01
C ASN A 120 26.43 9.04 -0.79
N HIS A 121 25.84 9.50 -1.89
CA HIS A 121 26.38 10.60 -2.69
C HIS A 121 26.41 11.93 -1.91
N VAL A 122 25.33 12.27 -1.21
CA VAL A 122 25.26 13.48 -0.37
C VAL A 122 26.26 13.41 0.78
N GLU A 123 26.44 12.25 1.39
CA GLU A 123 27.40 12.05 2.48
C GLU A 123 28.85 12.21 1.99
N ALA A 124 29.18 11.66 0.82
CA ALA A 124 30.49 11.85 0.18
C ALA A 124 30.79 13.34 -0.08
N LEU A 125 29.84 14.06 -0.67
CA LEU A 125 29.94 15.51 -0.90
C LEU A 125 30.14 16.29 0.41
N ARG A 126 29.42 15.93 1.47
CA ARG A 126 29.57 16.56 2.79
C ARG A 126 30.95 16.32 3.37
N ARG A 127 31.49 15.11 3.22
CA ARG A 127 32.83 14.76 3.71
C ARG A 127 33.92 15.54 2.97
N GLU A 128 33.79 15.67 1.65
CA GLU A 128 34.70 16.47 0.84
C GLU A 128 34.66 17.96 1.24
N ALA A 129 33.45 18.52 1.36
CA ALA A 129 33.27 19.91 1.79
C ALA A 129 33.84 20.17 3.20
N ALA A 130 33.63 19.24 4.14
CA ALA A 130 34.20 19.32 5.48
C ALA A 130 35.74 19.30 5.46
N GLY A 131 36.34 18.46 4.62
CA GLY A 131 37.80 18.41 4.46
C GLY A 131 38.39 19.71 3.92
N ILE A 132 37.73 20.32 2.93
CA ILE A 132 38.16 21.61 2.36
C ILE A 132 38.08 22.72 3.41
N MET A 133 36.96 22.81 4.14
CA MET A 133 36.82 23.82 5.19
C MET A 133 37.87 23.65 6.28
N GLN A 134 38.13 22.41 6.72
CA GLN A 134 39.14 22.12 7.74
C GLN A 134 40.56 22.48 7.27
N ALA A 135 40.90 22.20 6.01
CA ALA A 135 42.18 22.60 5.42
C ALA A 135 42.33 24.13 5.29
N MET A 136 41.24 24.86 4.97
CA MET A 136 41.25 26.32 4.95
C MET A 136 41.49 26.90 6.36
N PHE A 137 40.86 26.34 7.39
CA PHE A 137 41.05 26.80 8.77
C PHE A 137 42.46 26.51 9.32
N ASP A 138 43.07 25.36 8.98
CA ASP A 138 44.46 25.06 9.34
C ASP A 138 45.44 26.02 8.64
N SER A 139 45.22 26.29 7.34
CA SER A 139 46.08 27.21 6.58
C SER A 139 45.99 28.66 7.07
N GLN A 140 44.85 29.08 7.62
CA GLN A 140 44.64 30.46 8.06
C GLN A 140 45.11 30.70 9.52
N GLY A 141 45.38 29.64 10.28
CA GLY A 141 45.92 29.70 11.63
C GLY A 141 47.45 29.86 11.69
N ASP A 142 48.17 29.55 10.61
CA ASP A 142 49.65 29.63 10.54
C ASP A 142 50.15 31.06 10.26
N ASP A 143 49.39 31.87 9.51
CA ASP A 143 49.71 33.28 9.21
C ASP A 143 49.66 34.23 10.43
N ALA A 144 49.17 33.77 11.59
CA ALA A 144 49.01 34.59 12.80
C ALA A 144 50.14 34.40 13.84
N ARG A 145 51.23 33.70 13.51
CA ARG A 145 52.30 33.31 14.46
C ARG A 145 53.72 33.78 14.12
N GLU A 146 53.91 34.62 13.10
CA GLU A 146 55.20 35.28 12.81
C GLU A 146 55.24 36.75 13.26
#